data_AF-A0A4Y2G702-F1
#
_entry.id   AF-A0A4Y2G702-F1
#
_cell.length_a   1.000
_cell.length_b   1.000
_cell.length_c   1.000
_cell.angle_alpha   90.00
_cell.angle_beta   90.00
_cell.angle_gamma   90.00
#
_symmetry.space_group_name_H-M   'P 1'
#
loop_
_entity.id
_entity.type
_entity.pdbx_description
1 polymer ?
#
loop_
_entity_poly.entity_id
_entity_poly.type
_entity_poly.pdbx_seq_one_letter_code
_entity_poly.pdbx_strand_id
1 'polypeptide(L)'
;MVNTRSQTKMADNADLLALLAEIKKSMEKGQEEMKKGQEEMKNGQEEMKKGQEEMQNGQEEMKNQLQGVKRKIEEVRNEVQRKIEEIEGKVQRKIEEVEDKVQVKMEEVEEKVQVRIGDLEKRLSELEDRPINFPANPDLTYSRPTVKSLTFDGQTSWTVFKAQFDVVSFANGWNNFVKASQLVTSLRGSAAEVL
;
A
#
# COMPACT_ATOMS: atom_id res chain seq x y z
N MET A 1 8.34 122.92 -36.57
CA MET A 1 7.80 121.59 -36.93
C MET A 1 8.69 120.40 -36.51
N VAL A 2 9.68 120.57 -35.62
CA VAL A 2 10.65 119.49 -35.26
C VAL A 2 10.14 118.56 -34.13
N ASN A 3 9.11 118.98 -33.38
CA ASN A 3 8.73 118.34 -32.12
C ASN A 3 7.94 117.02 -32.28
N THR A 4 7.06 116.93 -33.27
CA THR A 4 6.20 115.74 -33.48
C THR A 4 6.99 114.53 -34.00
N ARG A 5 7.99 114.74 -34.86
CA ARG A 5 8.84 113.65 -35.39
C ARG A 5 9.75 113.02 -34.33
N SER A 6 10.19 113.77 -33.33
CA SER A 6 10.92 113.22 -32.18
C SER A 6 10.00 112.46 -31.22
N GLN A 7 8.76 112.91 -31.03
CA GLN A 7 7.78 112.19 -30.20
C GLN A 7 7.38 110.84 -30.79
N THR A 8 7.15 110.76 -32.11
CA THR A 8 6.86 109.47 -32.78
C THR A 8 8.04 108.51 -32.67
N LYS A 9 9.28 108.99 -32.87
CA LYS A 9 10.49 108.17 -32.68
C LYS A 9 10.67 107.68 -31.23
N MET A 10 10.27 108.46 -30.24
CA MET A 10 10.32 108.03 -28.83
C MET A 10 9.25 106.98 -28.52
N ALA A 11 8.07 107.07 -29.12
CA ALA A 11 7.02 106.05 -29.00
C ALA A 11 7.44 104.73 -29.65
N ASP A 12 7.95 104.75 -30.88
CA ASP A 12 8.42 103.55 -31.60
C ASP A 12 9.56 102.83 -30.82
N ASN A 13 10.44 103.59 -30.15
CA ASN A 13 11.53 103.04 -29.36
C ASN A 13 11.06 102.44 -28.02
N ALA A 14 9.95 102.93 -27.46
CA ALA A 14 9.34 102.38 -26.25
C ALA A 14 8.63 101.04 -26.54
N ASP A 15 7.92 100.94 -27.66
CA ASP A 15 7.29 99.70 -28.10
C ASP A 15 8.34 98.61 -28.40
N LEU A 16 9.48 98.98 -29.00
CA LEU A 16 10.61 98.07 -29.23
C LEU A 16 11.19 97.52 -27.92
N LEU A 17 11.32 98.36 -26.89
CA LEU A 17 11.81 97.96 -25.56
C LEU A 17 10.82 97.02 -24.84
N ALA A 18 9.51 97.26 -24.99
CA ALA A 18 8.48 96.37 -24.44
C ALA A 18 8.53 94.98 -25.09
N LEU A 19 8.67 94.92 -26.42
CA LEU A 19 8.83 93.67 -27.18
C LEU A 19 10.08 92.90 -26.75
N LEU A 20 11.21 93.60 -26.56
CA LEU A 20 12.45 93.00 -26.04
C LEU A 20 12.28 92.42 -24.63
N ALA A 21 11.57 93.13 -23.74
CA ALA A 21 11.29 92.64 -22.39
C ALA A 21 10.40 91.38 -22.40
N GLU A 22 9.41 91.34 -23.30
CA GLU A 22 8.53 90.20 -23.46
C GLU A 22 9.25 88.96 -24.04
N ILE A 23 10.13 89.17 -25.03
CA ILE A 23 11.02 88.13 -25.57
C ILE A 23 11.96 87.60 -24.49
N LYS A 24 12.55 88.48 -23.68
CA LYS A 24 13.44 88.06 -22.59
C LYS A 24 12.69 87.21 -21.55
N LYS A 25 11.49 87.64 -21.17
CA LYS A 25 10.65 86.91 -20.20
C LYS A 25 10.20 85.55 -20.72
N SER A 26 9.82 85.45 -22.01
CA SER A 26 9.45 84.16 -22.61
C SER A 26 10.65 83.23 -22.76
N MET A 27 11.84 83.77 -23.08
CA MET A 27 13.09 83.02 -23.12
C MET A 27 13.49 82.48 -21.74
N GLU A 28 13.42 83.31 -20.70
CA GLU A 28 13.67 82.89 -19.31
C GLU A 28 12.71 81.77 -18.89
N LYS A 29 11.41 81.93 -19.18
CA LYS A 29 10.40 80.90 -18.89
C LYS A 29 10.70 79.58 -19.64
N GLY A 30 11.07 79.65 -20.92
CA GLY A 30 11.43 78.47 -21.71
C GLY A 30 12.70 77.77 -21.18
N GLN A 31 13.68 78.52 -20.68
CA GLN A 31 14.86 77.94 -20.04
C GLN A 31 14.53 77.26 -18.71
N GLU A 32 13.62 77.84 -17.92
CA GLU A 32 13.18 77.27 -16.64
C GLU A 32 12.37 75.98 -16.84
N GLU A 33 11.45 75.96 -17.81
CA GLU A 33 10.72 74.75 -18.21
C GLU A 33 11.68 73.66 -18.72
N MET A 34 12.70 74.02 -19.50
CA MET A 34 13.71 73.08 -19.97
C MET A 34 14.53 72.48 -18.82
N LYS A 35 14.93 73.29 -17.83
CA LYS A 35 15.63 72.81 -16.63
C LYS A 35 14.76 71.85 -15.84
N LYS A 36 13.49 72.20 -15.62
CA LYS A 36 12.53 71.34 -14.90
C LYS A 36 12.33 70.00 -15.62
N GLY A 37 12.16 70.02 -16.95
CA GLY A 37 12.03 68.79 -17.74
C GLY A 37 13.29 67.91 -17.71
N GLN A 38 14.49 68.51 -17.66
CA GLN A 38 15.73 67.76 -17.47
C GLN A 38 15.84 67.12 -16.08
N GLU A 39 15.37 67.81 -15.05
CA GLU A 39 15.37 67.30 -13.68
C GLU A 39 14.36 66.16 -13.50
N GLU A 40 13.15 66.29 -14.05
CA GLU A 40 12.16 65.21 -14.09
C GLU A 40 12.70 63.98 -14.85
N MET A 41 13.39 64.18 -15.98
CA MET A 41 14.01 63.09 -16.74
C MET A 41 15.11 62.39 -15.93
N LYS A 42 15.94 63.13 -15.20
CA LYS A 42 16.96 62.53 -14.32
C LYS A 42 16.34 61.72 -13.20
N ASN A 43 15.31 62.26 -12.53
CA ASN A 43 14.62 61.54 -11.47
C ASN A 43 13.96 60.26 -11.99
N GLY A 44 13.31 60.32 -13.16
CA GLY A 44 12.73 59.13 -13.81
C GLY A 44 13.78 58.07 -14.18
N GLN A 45 14.99 58.49 -14.58
CA GLN A 45 16.10 57.57 -14.83
C GLN A 45 16.63 56.93 -13.53
N GLU A 46 16.71 57.68 -12.44
CA GLU A 46 17.11 57.14 -11.14
C GLU A 46 16.09 56.13 -10.59
N GLU A 47 14.80 56.43 -10.68
CA GLU A 47 13.75 55.48 -10.28
C GLU A 47 13.79 54.19 -11.12
N MET A 48 14.02 54.32 -12.44
CA MET A 48 14.17 53.16 -13.32
C MET A 48 15.37 52.29 -12.93
N LYS A 49 16.51 52.91 -12.61
CA LYS A 49 17.69 52.17 -12.13
C LYS A 49 17.40 51.45 -10.81
N LYS A 50 16.78 52.13 -9.86
CA LYS A 50 16.40 51.54 -8.57
C LYS A 50 15.45 50.36 -8.76
N GLY A 51 14.43 50.49 -9.62
CA GLY A 51 13.52 49.40 -9.94
C GLY A 51 14.22 48.21 -10.62
N GLN A 52 15.24 48.46 -11.44
CA GLN A 52 16.07 47.39 -12.02
C GLN A 52 16.93 46.68 -10.96
N GLU A 53 17.54 47.40 -10.03
CA GLU A 53 18.30 46.82 -8.93
C GLU A 53 17.43 45.97 -8.00
N GLU A 54 16.24 46.46 -7.63
CA GLU A 54 15.27 45.70 -6.83
C GLU A 54 14.84 44.41 -7.55
N MET A 55 14.61 44.46 -8.86
CA MET A 55 14.29 43.28 -9.66
C MET A 55 15.44 42.28 -9.70
N GLN A 56 16.68 42.73 -9.86
CA GLN A 56 17.86 41.86 -9.83
C GLN A 56 18.02 41.18 -8.47
N ASN A 57 17.89 41.95 -7.38
CA ASN A 57 17.96 41.40 -6.03
C ASN A 57 16.84 40.36 -5.78
N GLY A 58 15.62 40.62 -6.24
CA GLY A 58 14.52 39.66 -6.14
C GLY A 58 14.77 38.38 -6.95
N GLN A 59 15.37 38.49 -8.13
CA GLN A 59 15.77 37.31 -8.92
C GLN A 59 16.87 36.49 -8.24
N GLU A 60 17.85 37.15 -7.62
CA GLU A 60 18.94 36.49 -6.90
C GLU A 60 18.44 35.79 -5.64
N GLU A 61 17.56 36.44 -4.87
CA GLU A 61 16.92 35.82 -3.70
C GLU A 61 16.12 34.57 -4.11
N MET A 62 15.31 34.67 -5.16
CA MET A 62 14.54 33.53 -5.67
C MET A 62 15.46 32.38 -6.09
N LYS A 63 16.57 32.67 -6.76
CA LYS A 63 17.57 31.67 -7.17
C LYS A 63 18.20 30.98 -5.95
N ASN A 64 18.53 31.73 -4.91
CA ASN A 64 19.08 31.20 -3.67
C ASN A 64 18.08 30.30 -2.94
N GLN A 65 16.81 30.72 -2.86
CA GLN A 65 15.75 29.88 -2.28
C GLN A 65 15.56 28.59 -3.08
N LEU A 66 15.55 28.66 -4.41
CA LEU A 66 15.41 27.51 -5.29
C LEU A 66 16.57 26.51 -5.13
N GLN A 67 17.80 27.00 -4.98
CA GLN A 67 18.95 26.17 -4.65
C GLN A 67 18.82 25.52 -3.27
N GLY A 68 18.31 26.25 -2.28
CA GLY A 68 18.03 25.72 -0.95
C GLY A 68 17.00 24.60 -0.98
N VAL A 69 15.91 24.77 -1.73
CA VAL A 69 14.90 23.73 -1.94
C VAL A 69 15.50 22.52 -2.65
N LYS A 70 16.29 22.72 -3.70
CA LYS A 70 16.97 21.64 -4.42
C LYS A 70 17.84 20.79 -3.48
N ARG A 71 18.63 21.44 -2.61
CA ARG A 71 19.47 20.75 -1.62
C ARG A 71 18.64 19.92 -0.64
N LYS A 72 17.56 20.48 -0.10
CA LYS A 72 16.65 19.75 0.82
C LYS A 72 16.01 18.54 0.14
N ILE A 73 15.60 18.66 -1.12
CA ILE A 73 15.05 17.54 -1.90
C ILE A 73 16.10 16.42 -2.03
N GLU A 74 17.35 16.79 -2.31
CA GLU A 74 18.44 15.84 -2.45
C GLU A 74 18.80 15.15 -1.12
N GLU A 75 18.82 15.88 -0.01
CA GLU A 75 18.99 15.33 1.34
C GLU A 75 17.88 14.33 1.68
N VAL A 76 16.61 14.70 1.44
CA VAL A 76 15.46 13.81 1.68
C VAL A 76 15.56 12.56 0.81
N ARG A 77 15.92 12.71 -0.47
CA ARG A 77 16.09 11.57 -1.39
C ARG A 77 17.14 10.60 -0.87
N ASN A 78 18.30 11.11 -0.44
CA ASN A 78 19.39 10.28 0.07
C ASN A 78 18.99 9.57 1.38
N GLU A 79 18.30 10.25 2.28
CA GLU A 79 17.83 9.63 3.53
C GLU A 79 16.77 8.55 3.30
N VAL A 80 15.85 8.76 2.36
CA VAL A 80 14.87 7.75 1.95
C VAL A 80 15.58 6.53 1.35
N GLN A 81 16.54 6.74 0.45
CA GLN A 81 17.32 5.67 -0.16
C GLN A 81 18.05 4.83 0.91
N ARG A 82 18.73 5.49 1.85
CA ARG A 82 19.44 4.84 2.96
C ARG A 82 18.50 3.98 3.82
N LYS A 83 17.29 4.48 4.13
CA LYS A 83 16.30 3.73 4.91
C LYS A 83 15.78 2.51 4.17
N ILE A 84 15.59 2.60 2.86
CA ILE A 84 15.18 1.47 2.03
C ILE A 84 16.25 0.38 2.10
N GLU A 85 17.51 0.71 1.85
CA GLU A 85 18.63 -0.25 1.90
C GLU A 85 18.77 -0.89 3.29
N GLU A 86 18.58 -0.12 4.37
CA GLU A 86 18.61 -0.64 5.74
C GLU A 86 17.47 -1.64 6.00
N ILE A 87 16.25 -1.34 5.51
CA ILE A 87 15.08 -2.22 5.63
C ILE A 87 15.29 -3.49 4.81
N GLU A 88 15.75 -3.38 3.57
CA GLU A 88 16.06 -4.51 2.69
C GLU A 88 17.06 -5.46 3.36
N GLY A 89 18.16 -4.93 3.90
CA GLY A 89 19.14 -5.73 4.64
C GLY A 89 18.59 -6.37 5.92
N LYS A 90 17.69 -5.69 6.64
CA LYS A 90 17.00 -6.28 7.81
C LYS A 90 16.03 -7.40 7.41
N VAL A 91 15.31 -7.24 6.31
CA VAL A 91 14.38 -8.26 5.80
C VAL A 91 15.15 -9.48 5.33
N GLN A 92 16.23 -9.29 4.54
CA GLN A 92 17.05 -10.38 4.05
C GLN A 92 17.64 -11.23 5.17
N ARG A 93 18.23 -10.59 6.21
CA ARG A 93 18.74 -11.31 7.38
C ARG A 93 17.67 -12.10 8.13
N LYS A 94 16.45 -11.57 8.24
CA LYS A 94 15.33 -12.28 8.87
C LYS A 94 14.87 -13.47 8.06
N ILE A 95 14.89 -13.36 6.74
CA ILE A 95 14.57 -14.48 5.84
C ILE A 95 15.60 -15.59 6.04
N GLU A 96 16.89 -15.26 5.97
CA GLU A 96 17.99 -16.22 6.18
C GLU A 96 17.91 -16.90 7.55
N GLU A 97 17.67 -16.13 8.63
CA GLU A 97 17.49 -16.70 9.98
C GLU A 97 16.29 -17.67 10.06
N VAL A 98 15.19 -17.37 9.35
CA VAL A 98 14.01 -18.23 9.30
C VAL A 98 14.29 -19.47 8.46
N GLU A 99 14.98 -19.34 7.33
CA GLU A 99 15.39 -20.46 6.47
C GLU A 99 16.27 -21.44 7.26
N ASP A 100 17.31 -20.95 7.93
CA ASP A 100 18.18 -21.77 8.78
C ASP A 100 17.40 -22.51 9.87
N LYS A 101 16.50 -21.80 10.58
CA LYS A 101 15.66 -22.40 11.62
C LYS A 101 14.73 -23.47 11.08
N VAL A 102 14.17 -23.27 9.89
CA VAL A 102 13.29 -24.25 9.25
C VAL A 102 14.09 -25.46 8.81
N GLN A 103 15.28 -25.26 8.23
CA GLN A 103 16.16 -26.33 7.82
C GLN A 103 16.55 -27.24 9.00
N VAL A 104 17.04 -26.65 10.10
CA VAL A 104 17.41 -27.41 11.31
C VAL A 104 16.24 -28.21 11.87
N LYS A 105 15.04 -27.62 11.91
CA LYS A 105 13.84 -28.33 12.38
C LYS A 105 13.43 -29.47 11.44
N MET A 106 13.62 -29.32 10.14
CA MET A 106 13.32 -30.38 9.18
C MET A 106 14.28 -31.56 9.37
N GLU A 107 15.58 -31.30 9.51
CA GLU A 107 16.59 -32.32 9.80
C GLU A 107 16.28 -33.06 11.12
N GLU A 108 15.91 -32.34 12.18
CA GLU A 108 15.52 -32.95 13.46
C GLU A 108 14.26 -33.84 13.34
N VAL A 109 13.28 -33.40 12.53
CA VAL A 109 12.07 -34.19 12.26
C VAL A 109 12.41 -35.44 11.45
N GLU A 110 13.26 -35.31 10.44
CA GLU A 110 13.71 -36.42 9.60
C GLU A 110 14.42 -37.49 10.43
N GLU A 111 15.38 -37.09 11.28
CA GLU A 111 16.08 -38.00 12.19
C GLU A 111 15.10 -38.74 13.10
N LYS A 112 14.17 -38.03 13.74
CA LYS A 112 13.15 -38.64 14.61
C LYS A 112 12.25 -39.64 13.87
N VAL A 113 11.90 -39.35 12.62
CA VAL A 113 11.11 -40.25 11.78
C VAL A 113 11.91 -41.50 11.43
N GLN A 114 13.17 -41.35 11.01
CA GLN A 114 14.05 -42.47 10.69
C GLN A 114 14.24 -43.40 11.89
N VAL A 115 14.48 -42.86 13.09
CA VAL A 115 14.58 -43.66 14.33
C VAL A 115 13.30 -44.44 14.60
N ARG A 116 12.13 -43.79 14.50
CA ARG A 116 10.83 -44.48 14.72
C ARG A 116 10.56 -45.57 13.69
N ILE A 117 10.95 -45.37 12.43
CA ILE A 117 10.84 -46.39 11.39
C ILE A 117 11.70 -47.60 11.78
N GLY A 118 12.97 -47.39 12.16
CA GLY A 118 13.85 -48.50 12.59
C GLY A 118 13.31 -49.26 13.81
N ASP A 119 12.75 -48.56 14.80
CA ASP A 119 12.09 -49.19 15.95
C ASP A 119 10.87 -50.04 15.54
N LEU A 120 10.08 -49.55 14.57
CA LEU A 120 8.92 -50.28 14.06
C LEU A 120 9.32 -51.49 13.21
N GLU A 121 10.34 -51.37 12.37
CA GLU A 121 10.92 -52.48 11.60
C GLU A 121 11.40 -53.59 12.54
N LYS A 122 12.12 -53.24 13.61
CA LYS A 122 12.56 -54.21 14.62
C LYS A 122 11.38 -54.91 15.32
N ARG A 123 10.36 -54.15 15.75
CA ARG A 123 9.15 -54.71 16.35
C ARG A 123 8.36 -55.61 15.40
N LEU A 124 8.39 -55.29 14.10
CA LEU A 124 7.76 -56.10 13.06
C LEU A 124 8.50 -57.43 12.89
N SER A 125 9.84 -57.41 12.85
CA SER A 125 10.65 -58.64 12.81
C SER A 125 10.42 -59.53 14.03
N GLU A 126 10.37 -58.96 15.24
CA GLU A 126 10.08 -59.72 16.47
C GLU A 126 8.69 -60.39 16.44
N LEU A 127 7.71 -59.76 15.77
CA LEU A 127 6.37 -60.32 15.58
C LEU A 127 6.34 -61.42 14.50
N GLU A 128 7.13 -61.27 13.44
CA GLU A 128 7.25 -62.25 12.35
C GLU A 128 7.96 -63.54 12.81
N ASP A 129 9.01 -63.41 13.63
CA ASP A 129 9.77 -64.54 14.19
C ASP A 129 9.05 -65.24 15.35
N ARG A 130 7.95 -64.68 15.87
CA ARG A 130 7.20 -65.29 16.97
C ARG A 130 6.42 -66.51 16.46
N PRO A 131 6.76 -67.74 16.87
CA PRO A 131 6.01 -68.92 16.46
C PRO A 131 4.55 -68.78 16.90
N ILE A 132 3.65 -68.94 15.95
CA ILE A 132 2.19 -68.90 16.17
C ILE A 132 1.79 -70.16 16.95
N ASN A 133 2.02 -70.17 18.25
CA ASN A 133 1.46 -71.17 19.15
C ASN A 133 0.08 -70.71 19.59
N PHE A 134 -0.91 -70.90 18.71
CA PHE A 134 -2.30 -70.96 19.16
C PHE A 134 -2.43 -72.25 19.99
N PRO A 135 -2.76 -72.19 21.30
CA PRO A 135 -3.29 -73.38 21.95
C PRO A 135 -4.54 -73.76 21.15
N ALA A 136 -4.53 -74.96 20.57
CA ALA A 136 -5.70 -75.52 19.89
C ALA A 136 -6.80 -75.66 20.94
N ASN A 137 -7.62 -74.63 21.06
CA ASN A 137 -8.78 -74.62 21.95
C ASN A 137 -9.97 -75.15 21.14
N PRO A 138 -10.45 -76.38 21.38
CA PRO A 138 -11.49 -76.99 20.55
C PRO A 138 -12.88 -76.37 20.75
N ASP A 139 -13.05 -75.44 21.69
CA ASP A 139 -14.33 -74.90 22.12
C ASP A 139 -14.68 -73.50 21.57
N LEU A 140 -13.94 -72.99 20.59
CA LEU A 140 -14.36 -71.78 19.86
C LEU A 140 -15.38 -72.11 18.76
N THR A 141 -16.41 -72.90 19.06
CA THR A 141 -17.70 -72.70 18.39
C THR A 141 -18.40 -71.51 19.05
N TYR A 142 -17.76 -70.34 19.07
CA TYR A 142 -18.51 -69.10 19.29
C TYR A 142 -19.29 -68.83 18.01
N SER A 143 -20.40 -69.54 17.86
CA SER A 143 -21.53 -69.04 17.09
C SER A 143 -21.92 -67.73 17.76
N ARG A 144 -21.37 -66.64 17.23
CA ARG A 144 -21.79 -65.30 17.60
C ARG A 144 -23.30 -65.25 17.39
N PRO A 145 -24.13 -65.02 18.44
CA PRO A 145 -25.57 -64.98 18.28
C PRO A 145 -25.88 -63.89 17.26
N THR A 146 -26.23 -64.29 16.04
CA THR A 146 -26.54 -63.32 15.00
C THR A 146 -27.98 -62.94 15.22
N VAL A 147 -28.22 -61.78 15.81
CA VAL A 147 -29.58 -61.27 15.96
C VAL A 147 -30.12 -61.05 14.55
N LYS A 148 -31.27 -61.67 14.25
CA LYS A 148 -31.89 -61.64 12.91
C LYS A 148 -32.09 -60.20 12.45
N SER A 149 -31.82 -59.94 11.18
CA SER A 149 -32.05 -58.65 10.53
C SER A 149 -33.52 -58.23 10.65
N LEU A 150 -33.77 -56.99 11.06
CA LEU A 150 -35.11 -56.39 11.15
C LEU A 150 -35.64 -56.07 9.75
N THR A 151 -36.96 -56.13 9.56
CA THR A 151 -37.63 -55.72 8.31
C THR A 151 -38.43 -54.45 8.55
N PHE A 152 -38.41 -53.53 7.58
CA PHE A 152 -39.21 -52.31 7.58
C PHE A 152 -40.16 -52.31 6.39
N ASP A 153 -41.45 -52.45 6.67
CA ASP A 153 -42.55 -52.50 5.71
C ASP A 153 -43.50 -51.29 5.81
N GLY A 154 -43.13 -50.30 6.64
CA GLY A 154 -43.92 -49.09 6.89
C GLY A 154 -45.03 -49.23 7.94
N GLN A 155 -45.19 -50.39 8.60
CA GLN A 155 -46.17 -50.55 9.69
C GLN A 155 -45.73 -49.89 11.01
N THR A 156 -44.43 -49.81 11.24
CA THR A 156 -43.84 -49.08 12.38
C THR A 156 -43.28 -47.74 11.92
N SER A 157 -43.21 -46.75 12.81
CA SER A 157 -42.60 -45.47 12.44
C SER A 157 -41.09 -45.63 12.22
N TRP A 158 -40.55 -44.87 11.27
CA TRP A 158 -39.12 -44.88 10.95
C TRP A 158 -38.21 -44.65 12.16
N THR A 159 -38.64 -43.81 13.10
CA THR A 159 -37.90 -43.49 14.32
C THR A 159 -37.75 -44.71 15.24
N VAL A 160 -38.81 -45.52 15.36
CA VAL A 160 -38.79 -46.75 16.16
C VAL A 160 -37.93 -47.80 15.48
N PHE A 161 -38.06 -47.97 14.15
CA PHE A 161 -37.23 -48.89 13.39
C PHE A 161 -35.74 -48.54 13.49
N LYS A 162 -35.36 -47.26 13.32
CA LYS A 162 -33.97 -46.82 13.42
C LYS A 162 -33.36 -47.12 14.80
N ALA A 163 -34.11 -46.86 15.88
CA ALA A 163 -33.64 -47.14 17.24
C ALA A 163 -33.38 -48.65 17.46
N GLN A 164 -34.27 -49.51 16.96
CA GLN A 164 -34.09 -50.96 17.04
C GLN A 164 -32.93 -51.44 16.16
N PHE A 165 -32.80 -50.89 14.96
CA PHE A 165 -31.71 -51.20 14.03
C PHE A 165 -30.35 -50.83 14.62
N ASP A 166 -30.24 -49.69 15.29
CA ASP A 166 -29.00 -49.26 15.94
C ASP A 166 -28.59 -50.21 17.07
N VAL A 167 -29.54 -50.65 17.91
CA VAL A 167 -29.31 -51.63 18.98
C VAL A 167 -28.81 -52.97 18.40
N VAL A 168 -29.45 -53.47 17.34
CA VAL A 168 -29.05 -54.72 16.67
C VAL A 168 -27.68 -54.58 16.00
N SER A 169 -27.42 -53.45 15.35
CA SER A 169 -26.14 -53.19 14.70
C SER A 169 -24.98 -53.15 15.71
N PHE A 170 -25.24 -52.60 16.90
CA PHE A 170 -24.28 -52.54 17.99
C PHE A 170 -24.03 -53.93 18.58
N ALA A 171 -25.08 -54.69 18.88
CA ALA A 171 -24.97 -56.06 19.39
C ALA A 171 -24.23 -56.99 18.42
N ASN A 172 -24.48 -56.82 17.11
CA ASN A 172 -23.81 -57.57 16.05
C ASN A 172 -22.46 -56.94 15.62
N GLY A 173 -21.98 -55.86 16.27
CA GLY A 173 -20.72 -55.18 15.95
C GLY A 173 -20.55 -54.85 14.46
N TRP A 174 -21.62 -54.43 13.79
CA TRP A 174 -21.58 -54.09 12.37
C TRP A 174 -20.79 -52.80 12.17
N ASN A 175 -19.83 -52.83 11.24
CA ASN A 175 -19.17 -51.61 10.75
C ASN A 175 -20.12 -50.83 9.82
N ASN A 176 -19.76 -49.59 9.49
CA ASN A 176 -20.63 -48.70 8.71
C ASN A 176 -21.04 -49.29 7.34
N PHE A 177 -20.15 -50.07 6.73
CA PHE A 177 -20.44 -50.73 5.46
C PHE A 177 -21.54 -51.80 5.63
N VAL A 178 -21.41 -52.67 6.64
CA VAL A 178 -22.42 -53.71 6.93
C VAL A 178 -23.76 -53.09 7.34
N LYS A 179 -23.74 -52.00 8.12
CA LYS A 179 -24.97 -51.26 8.49
C LYS A 179 -25.71 -50.74 7.25
N ALA A 180 -25.00 -50.17 6.28
CA ALA A 180 -25.59 -49.66 5.06
C ALA A 180 -26.23 -50.78 4.23
N SER A 181 -25.52 -51.89 4.01
CA SER A 181 -26.05 -53.03 3.27
C SER A 181 -27.27 -53.64 3.96
N GLN A 182 -27.22 -53.81 5.29
CA GLN A 182 -28.33 -54.36 6.05
C GLN A 182 -29.56 -53.45 6.00
N LEU A 183 -29.38 -52.12 6.12
CA LEU A 183 -30.47 -51.16 6.04
C LEU A 183 -31.22 -51.24 4.71
N VAL A 184 -30.49 -51.34 3.59
CA VAL A 184 -31.08 -51.52 2.25
C VAL A 184 -31.84 -52.84 2.17
N THR A 185 -31.27 -53.93 2.68
CA THR A 185 -31.92 -55.25 2.67
C THR A 185 -33.08 -55.38 3.65
N SER A 186 -33.20 -54.47 4.62
CA SER A 186 -34.29 -54.45 5.60
C SER A 186 -35.58 -53.86 5.03
N LEU A 187 -35.51 -53.02 4.01
CA LEU A 187 -36.69 -52.36 3.42
C LEU A 187 -37.53 -53.34 2.58
N ARG A 188 -38.84 -53.26 2.70
CA ARG A 188 -39.82 -54.07 1.95
C ARG A 188 -41.02 -53.22 1.53
N GLY A 189 -41.72 -53.63 0.47
CA GLY A 189 -42.90 -52.94 -0.05
C GLY A 189 -42.58 -51.51 -0.50
N SER A 190 -43.52 -50.58 -0.34
CA SER A 190 -43.37 -49.18 -0.74
C SER A 190 -42.21 -48.45 -0.04
N ALA A 191 -41.71 -48.97 1.09
CA ALA A 191 -40.53 -48.42 1.76
C ALA A 191 -39.22 -48.71 1.01
N ALA A 192 -39.18 -49.73 0.14
CA ALA A 192 -38.03 -50.02 -0.71
C ALA A 192 -37.96 -49.11 -1.95
N GLU A 193 -39.05 -48.43 -2.31
CA GLU A 193 -39.15 -47.55 -3.49
C GLU A 193 -38.72 -46.10 -3.19
N VAL A 194 -38.43 -45.78 -1.93
CA VAL A 194 -38.13 -44.40 -1.44
C VAL A 194 -36.62 -44.12 -1.28
N LEU A 195 -35.77 -45.14 -1.48
CA LEU A 195 -34.30 -44.98 -1.51
C LEU A 195 -33.79 -44.49 -2.87
#